data_AF-A0A846Q5I2-F1
#
_entry.id   AF-A0A846Q5I2-F1
#
_cell.length_a   1.000
_cell.length_b   1.000
_cell.length_c   1.000
_cell.angle_alpha   90.00
_cell.angle_beta   90.00
_cell.angle_gamma   90.00
#
_symmetry.space_group_name_H-M   'P 1'
#
loop_
_entity.id
_entity.type
_entity.pdbx_description
1 polymer ?
#
loop_
_entity_poly.entity_id
_entity_poly.type
_entity_poly.pdbx_seq_one_letter_code
_entity_poly.pdbx_strand_id
1 'polypeptide(L)'
;MKDAPEGHRPTDLLPNARSVIVLAKHLIDSHIERLSAENPTLRRYARMVYTAFCFDGTNATLFRMAHEGSILLERRGYYAFPIHPTYPYDPEKFFGVFSHRHAAVAAGLGQFGKSGVVLTPQYGPRQRFISILSTASLVPDPPLAERLCTDCGECIKSCPVHAFDPTYDFIEEKGRFYKPLCAHYNRWDPKTQRCSYICGLCLATCPIGKESANLT
;
A
#
# COMPACT_ATOMS: atom_id res chain seq x y z
N MET A 1 -0.18 -9.03 -14.62
CA MET A 1 0.16 -9.76 -13.37
C MET A 1 0.15 -11.28 -13.58
N LYS A 2 0.73 -11.79 -14.67
CA LYS A 2 0.79 -13.26 -14.91
C LYS A 2 1.84 -13.94 -14.03
N ASP A 3 2.86 -13.18 -13.63
CA ASP A 3 3.98 -13.64 -12.81
C ASP A 3 3.68 -13.60 -11.30
N ALA A 4 2.44 -13.29 -10.91
CA ALA A 4 2.04 -13.41 -9.51
C ALA A 4 2.11 -14.90 -9.09
N PRO A 5 2.52 -15.18 -7.83
CA PRO A 5 2.53 -16.54 -7.30
C PRO A 5 1.17 -17.22 -7.45
N GLU A 6 1.18 -18.54 -7.56
CA GLU A 6 -0.05 -19.35 -7.57
C GLU A 6 -0.90 -19.07 -6.31
N GLY A 7 -2.21 -18.98 -6.48
CA GLY A 7 -3.16 -18.61 -5.43
C GLY A 7 -3.30 -17.10 -5.21
N HIS A 8 -2.52 -16.28 -5.92
CA HIS A 8 -2.51 -14.82 -5.80
C HIS A 8 -2.71 -14.08 -7.13
N ARG A 9 -2.98 -14.80 -8.22
CA ARG A 9 -3.25 -14.19 -9.53
C ARG A 9 -4.68 -13.65 -9.56
N PRO A 10 -4.96 -12.62 -10.38
CA PRO A 10 -6.33 -12.15 -10.60
C PRO A 10 -7.31 -13.29 -10.94
N THR A 11 -6.87 -14.24 -11.77
CA THR A 11 -7.68 -15.38 -12.22
C THR A 11 -7.91 -16.44 -11.15
N ASP A 12 -7.11 -16.48 -10.09
CA ASP A 12 -7.30 -17.41 -8.97
C ASP A 12 -8.46 -16.92 -8.06
N LEU A 13 -8.73 -15.60 -8.07
CA LEU A 13 -9.77 -14.97 -7.26
C LEU A 13 -11.07 -14.70 -8.04
N LEU A 14 -10.96 -14.33 -9.32
CA LEU A 14 -12.09 -14.19 -10.23
C LEU A 14 -11.79 -14.97 -11.53
N PRO A 15 -12.38 -16.16 -11.72
CA PRO A 15 -12.26 -16.90 -12.96
C PRO A 15 -12.66 -16.02 -14.15
N ASN A 16 -11.87 -16.06 -15.22
CA ASN A 16 -12.04 -15.22 -16.42
C ASN A 16 -11.80 -13.71 -16.23
N ALA A 17 -11.16 -13.27 -15.14
CA ALA A 17 -10.71 -11.88 -15.02
C ALA A 17 -9.86 -11.46 -16.25
N ARG A 18 -10.23 -10.35 -16.88
CA ARG A 18 -9.56 -9.76 -18.05
C ARG A 18 -8.87 -8.43 -17.74
N SER A 19 -9.28 -7.77 -16.65
CA SER A 19 -8.71 -6.50 -16.21
C SER A 19 -8.63 -6.42 -14.68
N VAL A 20 -7.72 -5.55 -14.22
CA VAL A 20 -7.61 -5.12 -12.82
C VAL A 20 -7.64 -3.60 -12.82
N ILE A 21 -8.65 -3.02 -12.19
CA ILE A 21 -8.77 -1.57 -12.00
C ILE A 21 -8.18 -1.25 -10.63
N VAL A 22 -7.29 -0.27 -10.55
CA VAL A 22 -6.64 0.13 -9.30
C VAL A 22 -7.03 1.56 -8.97
N LEU A 23 -7.54 1.76 -7.75
CA LEU A 23 -7.92 3.07 -7.24
C LEU A 23 -6.95 3.45 -6.12
N ALA A 24 -6.63 4.75 -6.04
CA ALA A 24 -5.74 5.29 -5.02
C ALA A 24 -6.43 6.40 -4.22
N LYS A 25 -6.04 6.55 -2.96
CA LYS A 25 -6.44 7.68 -2.11
C LYS A 25 -5.22 8.25 -1.40
N HIS A 26 -4.96 9.53 -1.63
CA HIS A 26 -3.92 10.31 -0.96
C HIS A 26 -4.22 10.42 0.55
N LEU A 27 -3.16 10.28 1.34
CA LEU A 27 -3.18 10.39 2.79
C LEU A 27 -3.07 11.86 3.21
N ILE A 28 -3.56 12.16 4.40
CA ILE A 28 -3.51 13.53 4.95
C ILE A 28 -2.06 13.87 5.30
N ASP A 29 -1.44 14.78 4.54
CA ASP A 29 -0.02 15.13 4.69
C ASP A 29 0.34 15.63 6.09
N SER A 30 -0.52 16.48 6.67
CA SER A 30 -0.30 17.00 8.02
C SER A 30 -0.24 15.90 9.08
N HIS A 31 -0.95 14.78 8.90
CA HIS A 31 -0.83 13.62 9.80
C HIS A 31 0.46 12.86 9.55
N ILE A 32 0.83 12.65 8.29
CA ILE A 32 2.06 11.95 7.90
C ILE A 32 3.28 12.66 8.49
N GLU A 33 3.37 13.97 8.36
CA GLU A 33 4.52 14.76 8.84
C GLU A 33 4.67 14.73 10.36
N ARG A 34 3.55 14.66 11.09
CA ARG A 34 3.58 14.57 12.56
C ARG A 34 4.03 13.21 13.09
N LEU A 35 4.13 12.18 12.24
CA LEU A 35 4.69 10.88 12.63
C LEU A 35 6.17 10.97 13.03
N SER A 36 6.91 11.94 12.48
CA SER A 36 8.33 12.19 12.79
C SER A 36 8.54 13.36 13.77
N ALA A 37 7.50 13.77 14.51
CA ALA A 37 7.65 14.83 15.51
C ALA A 37 8.70 14.48 16.58
N GLU A 38 9.53 15.45 16.96
CA GLU A 38 10.56 15.29 18.00
C GLU A 38 9.92 15.02 19.37
N ASN A 39 8.87 15.77 19.72
CA ASN A 39 8.12 15.60 20.95
C ASN A 39 7.49 14.19 21.02
N PRO A 40 7.88 13.34 21.99
CA PRO A 40 7.42 11.95 22.08
C PRO A 40 5.90 11.81 22.29
N THR A 41 5.29 12.72 23.06
CA THR A 41 3.84 12.73 23.31
C THR A 41 3.08 13.04 22.03
N LEU A 42 3.50 14.08 21.30
CA LEU A 42 2.90 14.41 20.00
C LEU A 42 3.08 13.28 18.99
N ARG A 43 4.27 12.67 18.93
CA ARG A 43 4.54 11.53 18.05
C ARG A 43 3.64 10.33 18.35
N ARG A 44 3.41 10.04 19.64
CA ARG A 44 2.49 8.96 20.07
C ARG A 44 1.05 9.27 19.65
N TYR A 45 0.59 10.50 19.87
CA TYR A 45 -0.74 10.95 19.47
C TYR A 45 -0.93 10.90 17.94
N ALA A 46 0.04 11.42 17.18
CA ALA A 46 0.02 11.42 15.72
C ALA A 46 -0.13 10.01 15.14
N ARG A 47 0.51 9.00 15.75
CA ARG A 47 0.36 7.59 15.33
C ARG A 47 -1.04 7.03 15.60
N MET A 48 -1.67 7.42 16.70
CA MET A 48 -3.06 7.04 16.98
C MET A 48 -4.01 7.67 15.95
N VAL A 49 -3.84 8.97 15.68
CA VAL A 49 -4.63 9.69 14.67
C VAL A 49 -4.39 9.12 13.27
N TYR A 50 -3.15 8.79 12.93
CA TYR A 50 -2.79 8.14 11.66
C TYR A 50 -3.51 6.80 11.49
N THR A 51 -3.55 5.97 12.55
CA THR A 51 -4.28 4.70 12.53
C THR A 51 -5.77 4.92 12.23
N ALA A 52 -6.41 5.87 12.92
CA ALA A 52 -7.84 6.14 12.73
C ALA A 52 -8.19 6.75 11.36
N PHE A 53 -7.44 7.77 10.90
CA PHE A 53 -7.81 8.54 9.72
C PHE A 53 -7.10 8.08 8.44
N CYS A 54 -5.78 7.89 8.51
CA CYS A 54 -4.97 7.55 7.35
C CYS A 54 -4.97 6.04 7.04
N PHE A 55 -5.31 5.20 8.01
CA PHE A 55 -5.52 3.77 7.77
C PHE A 55 -7.00 3.42 7.73
N ASP A 56 -7.73 3.48 8.84
CA ASP A 56 -9.13 3.01 8.90
C ASP A 56 -10.06 3.87 8.02
N GLY A 57 -10.06 5.19 8.21
CA GLY A 57 -10.89 6.12 7.44
C GLY A 57 -10.58 6.12 5.94
N THR A 58 -9.30 6.00 5.59
CA THR A 58 -8.86 5.92 4.19
C THR A 58 -9.26 4.57 3.57
N ASN A 59 -9.10 3.46 4.30
CA ASN A 59 -9.57 2.14 3.85
C ASN A 59 -11.10 2.12 3.64
N ALA A 60 -11.86 2.74 4.54
CA ALA A 60 -13.32 2.85 4.39
C ALA A 60 -13.71 3.68 3.16
N THR A 61 -12.97 4.74 2.86
CA THR A 61 -13.17 5.53 1.65
C THR A 61 -12.83 4.73 0.39
N LEU A 62 -11.68 4.06 0.36
CA LEU A 62 -11.29 3.17 -0.75
C LEU A 62 -12.32 2.06 -0.97
N PHE A 63 -12.81 1.44 0.12
CA PHE A 63 -13.84 0.41 0.05
C PHE A 63 -15.11 0.93 -0.63
N ARG A 64 -15.59 2.13 -0.25
CA ARG A 64 -16.74 2.76 -0.91
C ARG A 64 -16.47 3.05 -2.38
N MET A 65 -15.29 3.55 -2.73
CA MET A 65 -14.92 3.80 -4.13
C MET A 65 -14.93 2.50 -4.96
N ALA A 66 -14.37 1.42 -4.42
CA ALA A 66 -14.37 0.12 -5.08
C ALA A 66 -15.78 -0.47 -5.18
N HIS A 67 -16.61 -0.30 -4.15
CA HIS A 67 -18.01 -0.72 -4.16
C HIS A 67 -18.80 -0.06 -5.30
N GLU A 68 -18.75 1.27 -5.39
CA GLU A 68 -19.43 2.00 -6.46
C GLU A 68 -18.88 1.67 -7.84
N GLY A 69 -17.55 1.51 -7.96
CA GLY A 69 -16.91 1.07 -9.20
C GLY A 69 -17.36 -0.32 -9.65
N SER A 70 -17.52 -1.25 -8.71
CA SER A 70 -18.03 -2.60 -8.98
C SER A 70 -19.49 -2.57 -9.44
N ILE A 71 -20.36 -1.82 -8.76
CA ILE A 71 -21.76 -1.64 -9.20
C ILE A 71 -21.83 -1.08 -10.61
N LEU A 72 -20.96 -0.12 -10.94
CA LEU A 72 -20.90 0.50 -12.25
C LEU A 72 -20.51 -0.48 -13.37
N LEU A 73 -19.64 -1.45 -13.08
CA LEU A 73 -19.23 -2.53 -13.99
C LEU A 73 -20.35 -3.56 -14.18
N GLU A 74 -20.96 -4.00 -13.08
CA GLU A 74 -22.07 -4.96 -13.08
C GLU A 74 -23.28 -4.42 -13.86
N ARG A 75 -23.61 -3.13 -13.72
CA ARG A 75 -24.64 -2.46 -14.52
C ARG A 75 -24.35 -2.43 -16.02
N ARG A 76 -23.08 -2.63 -16.42
CA ARG A 76 -22.66 -2.76 -17.83
C ARG A 76 -22.52 -4.21 -18.28
N GLY A 77 -22.91 -5.18 -17.45
CA GLY A 77 -22.88 -6.60 -17.79
C GLY A 77 -21.52 -7.27 -17.57
N TYR A 78 -20.62 -6.66 -16.80
CA TYR A 78 -19.33 -7.25 -16.44
C TYR A 78 -19.30 -7.65 -14.98
N TYR A 79 -18.80 -8.85 -14.70
CA TYR A 79 -18.54 -9.24 -13.32
C TYR A 79 -17.42 -8.39 -12.72
N ALA A 80 -17.62 -7.98 -11.47
CA ALA A 80 -16.67 -7.19 -10.70
C ALA A 80 -16.45 -7.78 -9.31
N PHE A 81 -15.19 -8.07 -9.00
CA PHE A 81 -14.78 -8.61 -7.71
C PHE A 81 -13.85 -7.61 -7.00
N PRO A 82 -14.39 -6.75 -6.11
CA PRO A 82 -13.58 -5.81 -5.35
C PRO A 82 -12.77 -6.55 -4.29
N ILE A 83 -11.46 -6.28 -4.25
CA ILE A 83 -10.56 -6.83 -3.25
C ILE A 83 -10.54 -5.89 -2.04
N HIS A 84 -10.81 -6.43 -0.86
CA HIS A 84 -10.78 -5.65 0.38
C HIS A 84 -9.36 -5.11 0.66
N PRO A 85 -9.19 -3.84 1.10
CA PRO A 85 -7.89 -3.14 1.12
C PRO A 85 -6.86 -3.68 2.13
N THR A 86 -7.23 -4.63 2.98
CA THR A 86 -6.38 -5.21 4.05
C THR A 86 -6.57 -6.72 4.19
N TYR A 87 -7.81 -7.18 4.31
CA TYR A 87 -8.17 -8.59 4.58
C TYR A 87 -8.51 -9.44 3.34
N PRO A 88 -8.41 -10.78 3.45
CA PRO A 88 -7.74 -11.50 4.53
C PRO A 88 -6.21 -11.43 4.38
N TYR A 89 -5.53 -11.43 5.53
CA TYR A 89 -4.08 -11.35 5.63
C TYR A 89 -3.53 -12.59 6.35
N ASP A 90 -2.52 -13.24 5.77
CA ASP A 90 -1.81 -14.35 6.38
C ASP A 90 -0.76 -13.81 7.38
N PRO A 91 -0.96 -13.98 8.70
CA PRO A 91 -0.06 -13.43 9.71
C PRO A 91 1.27 -14.16 9.81
N GLU A 92 1.39 -15.39 9.31
CA GLU A 92 2.64 -16.17 9.33
C GLU A 92 3.51 -15.81 8.12
N LYS A 93 2.88 -15.63 6.95
CA LYS A 93 3.59 -15.35 5.69
C LYS A 93 3.67 -13.87 5.34
N PHE A 94 2.94 -13.01 6.08
CA PHE A 94 2.92 -11.56 5.93
C PHE A 94 2.54 -11.09 4.51
N PHE A 95 1.50 -11.71 3.94
CA PHE A 95 0.89 -11.30 2.67
C PHE A 95 -0.64 -11.43 2.69
N GLY A 96 -1.31 -10.65 1.85
CA GLY A 96 -2.74 -10.80 1.60
C GLY A 96 -3.00 -11.71 0.39
N VAL A 97 -4.26 -12.03 0.15
CA VAL A 97 -4.70 -12.82 -1.02
C VAL A 97 -4.33 -12.17 -2.35
N PHE A 98 -4.19 -10.84 -2.38
CA PHE A 98 -3.85 -10.07 -3.57
C PHE A 98 -2.94 -8.89 -3.21
N SER A 99 -2.00 -8.56 -4.09
CA SER A 99 -1.09 -7.44 -3.85
C SER A 99 -1.51 -6.16 -4.58
N HIS A 100 -2.24 -5.29 -3.88
CA HIS A 100 -2.61 -3.97 -4.42
C HIS A 100 -1.41 -3.13 -4.87
N ARG A 101 -0.24 -3.30 -4.22
CA ARG A 101 0.98 -2.59 -4.60
C ARG A 101 1.51 -3.04 -5.96
N HIS A 102 1.59 -4.34 -6.20
CA HIS A 102 2.02 -4.86 -7.51
C HIS A 102 0.98 -4.52 -8.60
N ALA A 103 -0.31 -4.53 -8.26
CA ALA A 103 -1.36 -4.09 -9.16
C ALA A 103 -1.20 -2.61 -9.53
N ALA A 104 -0.93 -1.73 -8.56
CA ALA A 104 -0.72 -0.30 -8.80
C ALA A 104 0.49 -0.04 -9.73
N VAL A 105 1.59 -0.77 -9.55
CA VAL A 105 2.75 -0.68 -10.44
C VAL A 105 2.41 -1.18 -11.85
N ALA A 106 1.71 -2.32 -11.96
CA ALA A 106 1.28 -2.88 -13.24
C ALA A 106 0.27 -1.98 -13.98
N ALA A 107 -0.53 -1.20 -13.24
CA ALA A 107 -1.48 -0.22 -13.76
C ALA A 107 -0.86 1.17 -13.99
N GLY A 108 0.47 1.30 -13.94
CA GLY A 108 1.15 2.57 -14.26
C GLY A 108 1.05 3.67 -13.21
N LEU A 109 0.44 3.41 -12.04
CA LEU A 109 0.28 4.44 -10.99
C LEU A 109 1.60 4.85 -10.34
N GLY A 110 2.61 3.98 -10.36
CA GLY A 110 3.84 4.25 -9.64
C GLY A 110 4.89 3.15 -9.76
N GLN A 111 5.96 3.31 -8.99
CA GLN A 111 7.04 2.35 -8.89
C GLN A 111 7.41 2.08 -7.43
N PHE A 112 7.84 0.87 -7.11
CA PHE A 112 8.29 0.59 -5.76
C PHE A 112 9.56 1.38 -5.41
N GLY A 113 9.54 2.13 -4.30
CA GLY A 113 10.70 2.76 -3.69
C GLY A 113 11.48 1.83 -2.76
N LYS A 114 12.68 2.25 -2.36
CA LYS A 114 13.60 1.47 -1.49
C LYS A 114 12.93 0.96 -0.20
N SER A 115 11.92 1.67 0.30
CA SER A 115 11.15 1.31 1.50
C SER A 115 10.23 0.10 1.37
N GLY A 116 9.97 -0.41 0.16
CA GLY A 116 8.91 -1.40 -0.05
C GLY A 116 7.55 -0.83 -0.46
N VAL A 117 7.37 0.48 -0.39
CA VAL A 117 6.10 1.15 -0.71
C VAL A 117 6.15 1.68 -2.14
N VAL A 118 4.99 1.72 -2.81
CA VAL A 118 4.87 2.29 -4.15
C VAL A 118 4.91 3.81 -4.05
N LEU A 119 5.78 4.43 -4.84
CA LEU A 119 5.87 5.86 -5.05
C LEU A 119 5.02 6.24 -6.26
N THR A 120 4.14 7.23 -6.13
CA THR A 120 3.45 7.87 -7.27
C THR A 120 4.10 9.23 -7.55
N PRO A 121 4.05 9.74 -8.78
CA PRO A 121 4.57 11.08 -9.08
C PRO A 121 3.93 12.19 -8.25
N GLN A 122 2.62 12.09 -8.00
CA GLN A 122 1.84 13.15 -7.35
C GLN A 122 1.93 13.16 -5.83
N TYR A 123 2.24 12.04 -5.17
CA TYR A 123 2.10 11.91 -3.71
C TYR A 123 3.26 11.15 -3.04
N GLY A 124 4.29 10.77 -3.80
CA GLY A 124 5.36 9.91 -3.29
C GLY A 124 4.77 8.63 -2.70
N PRO A 125 5.09 8.24 -1.44
CA PRO A 125 4.51 7.06 -0.80
C PRO A 125 3.20 7.33 -0.03
N ARG A 126 2.67 8.56 -0.06
CA ARG A 126 1.58 9.03 0.82
C ARG A 126 0.19 8.67 0.29
N GLN A 127 -0.02 7.43 -0.12
CA GLN A 127 -1.31 6.96 -0.64
C GLN A 127 -1.57 5.51 -0.27
N ARG A 128 -2.84 5.12 -0.32
CA ARG A 128 -3.29 3.73 -0.22
C ARG A 128 -4.03 3.32 -1.48
N PHE A 129 -4.02 2.03 -1.77
CA PHE A 129 -4.59 1.46 -2.99
C PHE A 129 -5.67 0.43 -2.66
N ILE A 130 -6.63 0.28 -3.57
CA ILE A 130 -7.58 -0.82 -3.62
C ILE A 130 -7.73 -1.28 -5.08
N SER A 131 -8.19 -2.51 -5.29
CA SER A 131 -8.28 -3.08 -6.64
C SER A 131 -9.61 -3.77 -6.87
N ILE A 132 -10.12 -3.69 -8.10
CA ILE A 132 -11.30 -4.39 -8.58
C ILE A 132 -10.85 -5.31 -9.71
N LEU A 133 -11.12 -6.61 -9.59
CA LEU A 133 -10.94 -7.56 -10.69
C LEU A 133 -12.19 -7.55 -11.54
N SER A 134 -12.07 -7.60 -12.87
CA SER A 134 -13.25 -7.62 -13.73
C SER A 134 -13.09 -8.49 -14.97
N THR A 135 -14.20 -9.01 -15.46
CA THR A 135 -14.27 -9.68 -16.78
C THR A 135 -14.32 -8.67 -17.94
N ALA A 136 -14.47 -7.37 -17.66
CA ALA A 136 -14.37 -6.33 -18.66
C ALA A 136 -12.99 -6.34 -19.33
N SER A 137 -12.97 -6.28 -20.66
CA SER A 137 -11.75 -6.13 -21.45
C SER A 137 -11.46 -4.64 -21.61
N LEU A 138 -10.54 -4.10 -20.80
CA LEU A 138 -10.16 -2.70 -20.79
C LEU A 138 -8.80 -2.52 -21.47
N VAL A 139 -8.56 -1.34 -22.04
CA VAL A 139 -7.23 -0.97 -22.54
C VAL A 139 -6.33 -0.72 -21.32
N PRO A 140 -5.19 -1.42 -21.19
CA PRO A 140 -4.30 -1.24 -20.04
C PRO A 140 -3.51 0.06 -20.14
N ASP A 141 -3.35 0.73 -19.02
CA ASP A 141 -2.40 1.84 -18.89
C ASP A 141 -0.95 1.32 -19.01
N PRO A 142 -0.05 2.09 -19.65
CA PRO A 142 1.36 1.70 -19.71
C PRO A 142 2.01 1.79 -18.32
N PRO A 143 2.97 0.90 -18.00
CA PRO A 143 3.77 1.03 -16.78
C PRO A 143 4.48 2.40 -16.72
N LEU A 144 4.64 2.94 -15.51
CA LEU A 144 5.38 4.17 -15.32
C LEU A 144 6.85 3.95 -15.70
N ALA A 145 7.34 4.69 -16.70
CA ALA A 145 8.70 4.56 -17.20
C ALA A 145 9.75 5.16 -16.24
N GLU A 146 9.41 6.27 -15.59
CA GLU A 146 10.36 7.05 -14.79
C GLU A 146 10.63 6.44 -13.41
N ARG A 147 11.92 6.38 -13.05
CA ARG A 147 12.35 6.00 -11.70
C ARG A 147 12.18 7.16 -10.73
N LEU A 148 11.22 7.00 -9.81
CA LEU A 148 10.95 8.02 -8.78
C LEU A 148 11.90 7.95 -7.57
N CYS A 149 12.40 6.76 -7.22
CA CYS A 149 13.21 6.61 -6.01
C CYS A 149 14.68 7.02 -6.25
N THR A 150 15.16 8.00 -5.49
CA THR A 150 16.53 8.54 -5.53
C THR A 150 17.55 7.78 -4.67
N ASP A 151 17.17 6.62 -4.12
CA ASP A 151 18.01 5.78 -3.24
C ASP A 151 18.62 6.47 -2.00
N CYS A 152 18.07 7.63 -1.58
CA CYS A 152 18.56 8.45 -0.46
C CYS A 152 18.70 7.72 0.89
N GLY A 153 17.98 6.61 1.09
CA GLY A 153 18.08 5.77 2.28
C GLY A 153 17.37 6.31 3.53
N GLU A 154 16.65 7.43 3.44
CA GLU A 154 15.94 8.02 4.60
C GLU A 154 14.91 7.07 5.22
N CYS A 155 14.22 6.27 4.40
CA CYS A 155 13.30 5.25 4.88
C CYS A 155 13.99 4.17 5.73
N ILE A 156 15.26 3.88 5.44
CA ILE A 156 16.07 2.90 6.19
C ILE A 156 16.52 3.51 7.51
N LYS A 157 17.12 4.71 7.46
CA LYS A 157 17.62 5.43 8.64
C LYS A 157 16.51 5.69 9.68
N SER A 158 15.30 6.00 9.21
CA SER A 158 14.15 6.29 10.09
C SER A 158 13.49 5.05 10.71
N CYS A 159 13.88 3.83 10.32
CA CYS A 159 13.21 2.61 10.76
C CYS A 159 13.54 2.30 12.23
N PRO A 160 12.57 2.34 13.16
CA PRO A 160 12.84 2.19 14.60
C PRO A 160 13.15 0.75 15.02
N VAL A 161 12.96 -0.22 14.11
CA VAL A 161 13.18 -1.65 14.35
C VAL A 161 14.17 -2.26 13.37
N HIS A 162 14.92 -1.42 12.65
CA HIS A 162 15.96 -1.85 11.70
C HIS A 162 15.48 -2.93 10.72
N ALA A 163 14.22 -2.86 10.27
CA ALA A 163 13.63 -3.88 9.38
C ALA A 163 14.32 -3.97 8.01
N PHE A 164 15.23 -3.06 7.68
CA PHE A 164 15.98 -3.03 6.42
C PHE A 164 17.42 -3.53 6.58
N ASP A 165 17.77 -4.13 7.72
CA ASP A 165 19.12 -4.65 7.96
C ASP A 165 19.46 -5.73 6.93
N PRO A 166 20.55 -5.58 6.15
CA PRO A 166 20.90 -6.51 5.08
C PRO A 166 21.32 -7.89 5.60
N THR A 167 21.57 -8.06 6.90
CA THR A 167 21.86 -9.37 7.50
C THR A 167 20.66 -10.31 7.52
N TYR A 168 19.45 -9.81 7.22
CA TYR A 168 18.28 -10.66 7.05
C TYR A 168 18.29 -11.31 5.65
N ASP A 169 18.66 -12.59 5.60
CA ASP A 169 18.85 -13.43 4.40
C ASP A 169 17.70 -13.36 3.36
N PHE A 170 16.49 -12.98 3.78
CA PHE A 170 15.29 -12.99 2.93
C PHE A 170 14.92 -11.63 2.31
N ILE A 171 15.66 -10.55 2.60
CA ILE A 171 15.38 -9.22 2.04
C ILE A 171 15.60 -9.19 0.53
N GLU A 172 16.58 -9.94 0.03
CA GLU A 172 16.91 -9.99 -1.39
C GLU A 172 15.98 -10.91 -2.20
N GLU A 173 15.47 -11.99 -1.60
CA GLU A 173 14.60 -12.96 -2.30
C GLU A 173 13.10 -12.64 -2.25
N LYS A 174 12.58 -12.04 -1.16
CA LYS A 174 11.11 -12.01 -0.90
C LYS A 174 10.53 -10.72 -0.33
N GLY A 175 11.31 -9.66 -0.11
CA GLY A 175 10.73 -8.39 0.34
C GLY A 175 11.73 -7.33 0.72
N ARG A 176 11.47 -6.10 0.27
CA ARG A 176 12.32 -4.90 0.47
C ARG A 176 12.66 -4.54 1.94
N PHE A 177 12.08 -5.25 2.90
CA PHE A 177 12.35 -5.20 4.34
C PHE A 177 11.82 -6.46 5.02
N TYR A 178 12.33 -6.76 6.21
CA TYR A 178 11.88 -7.83 7.07
C TYR A 178 10.50 -7.50 7.68
N LYS A 179 9.45 -8.01 7.01
CA LYS A 179 8.05 -7.76 7.36
C LYS A 179 7.67 -8.14 8.81
N PRO A 180 8.17 -9.23 9.41
CA PRO A 180 7.78 -9.61 10.77
C PRO A 180 8.10 -8.52 11.81
N LEU A 181 9.31 -7.94 11.78
CA LEU A 181 9.66 -6.84 12.68
C LEU A 181 8.78 -5.61 12.48
N CYS A 182 8.51 -5.27 11.21
CA CYS A 182 7.62 -4.16 10.90
C CYS A 182 6.21 -4.42 11.45
N ALA A 183 5.61 -5.59 11.19
CA ALA A 183 4.26 -5.91 11.63
C ALA A 183 4.14 -5.98 13.16
N HIS A 184 5.15 -6.54 13.85
CA HIS A 184 5.20 -6.58 15.30
C HIS A 184 5.24 -5.17 15.90
N TYR A 185 6.04 -4.26 15.31
CA TYR A 185 6.06 -2.85 15.72
C TYR A 185 4.71 -2.16 15.54
N ASN A 186 3.92 -2.58 14.54
CA ASN A 186 2.58 -2.08 14.29
C ASN A 186 1.51 -2.64 15.27
N ARG A 187 1.92 -3.48 16.22
CA ARG A 187 1.03 -4.20 17.16
C ARG A 187 -0.12 -4.90 16.42
N TRP A 188 0.23 -5.62 15.36
CA TRP A 188 -0.70 -6.47 14.64
C TRP A 188 -1.21 -7.58 15.55
N ASP A 189 -2.53 -7.70 15.67
CA ASP A 189 -3.20 -8.78 16.36
C ASP A 189 -3.74 -9.80 15.34
N PRO A 190 -3.23 -11.04 15.31
CA PRO A 190 -3.69 -12.06 14.37
C PRO A 190 -5.14 -12.50 14.61
N LYS A 191 -5.68 -12.35 15.83
CA LYS A 191 -7.06 -12.74 16.14
C LYS A 191 -8.08 -11.78 15.56
N THR A 192 -7.82 -10.48 15.69
CA THR A 192 -8.70 -9.43 15.16
C THR A 192 -8.34 -9.02 13.74
N GLN A 193 -7.19 -9.49 13.23
CA GLN A 193 -6.54 -8.99 12.02
C GLN A 193 -6.44 -7.46 12.02
N ARG A 194 -6.06 -6.82 13.12
CA ARG A 194 -5.98 -5.35 13.19
C ARG A 194 -4.65 -4.89 13.75
N CYS A 195 -4.16 -3.75 13.26
CA CYS A 195 -3.09 -3.02 13.91
C CYS A 195 -3.70 -2.07 14.94
N SER A 196 -3.32 -2.20 16.21
CA SER A 196 -3.69 -1.21 17.23
C SER A 196 -2.81 0.04 17.21
N TYR A 197 -1.70 0.03 16.45
CA TYR A 197 -0.72 1.09 16.46
C TYR A 197 0.10 1.17 15.17
N ILE A 198 -0.33 1.93 14.17
CA ILE A 198 0.31 1.91 12.84
C ILE A 198 1.48 2.91 12.74
N CYS A 199 2.62 2.42 12.30
CA CYS A 199 3.80 3.21 11.94
C CYS A 199 3.67 3.78 10.51
N GLY A 200 4.43 4.83 10.23
CA GLY A 200 4.52 5.40 8.88
C GLY A 200 5.74 6.29 8.69
N LEU A 201 6.79 6.08 9.49
CA LEU A 201 8.00 6.91 9.45
C LEU A 201 8.68 6.89 8.08
N CYS A 202 8.69 5.74 7.41
CA CYS A 202 9.21 5.62 6.05
C CYS A 202 8.40 6.43 5.02
N LEU A 203 7.12 6.71 5.28
CA LEU A 203 6.29 7.59 4.46
C LEU A 203 6.60 9.06 4.78
N ALA A 204 6.71 9.37 6.06
CA ALA A 204 6.94 10.72 6.57
C ALA A 204 8.30 11.30 6.16
N THR A 205 9.34 10.47 6.18
CA THR A 205 10.70 10.90 5.87
C THR A 205 11.01 10.94 4.37
N CYS A 206 10.22 10.26 3.53
CA CYS A 206 10.52 10.14 2.10
C CYS A 206 10.45 11.51 1.41
N PRO A 207 11.54 11.99 0.76
CA PRO A 207 11.59 13.32 0.16
C PRO A 207 10.59 13.47 -0.99
N ILE A 208 10.39 12.43 -1.79
CA ILE A 208 9.42 12.43 -2.90
C ILE A 208 8.01 12.79 -2.40
N GLY A 209 7.61 12.29 -1.23
CA GLY A 209 6.31 12.63 -0.64
C GLY A 209 6.23 14.07 -0.12
N LYS A 210 7.36 14.67 0.30
CA LYS A 210 7.41 16.06 0.78
C LYS A 210 7.39 17.07 -0.38
N GLU A 211 8.12 16.77 -1.45
CA GLU A 211 8.17 17.60 -2.66
C GLU A 211 6.79 17.69 -3.32
N SER A 212 6.08 16.55 -3.40
CA SER A 212 4.70 16.47 -3.88
C SER A 212 3.70 17.33 -3.09
N ALA A 213 3.88 17.49 -1.77
CA ALA A 213 2.99 18.28 -0.92
C ALA A 213 3.15 19.79 -1.12
N ASN A 214 4.24 20.23 -1.75
CA ASN A 214 4.53 21.65 -2.03
C ASN A 214 4.09 22.07 -3.46
N LEU A 215 3.47 21.18 -4.24
CA LEU A 215 3.00 21.44 -5.60
C LEU A 215 1.54 21.95 -5.66
N THR A 216 0.98 22.42 -4.54
CA THR A 216 -0.35 23.06 -4.45
C THR A 216 -0.25 24.56 -4.26
#